data_AF-A0AAQ4F8Q0-F1
#
_entry.id   AF-A0AAQ4F8Q0-F1
#
_cell.length_a   1.000
_cell.length_b   1.000
_cell.length_c   1.000
_cell.angle_alpha   90.00
_cell.angle_beta   90.00
_cell.angle_gamma   90.00
#
_symmetry.space_group_name_H-M   'P 1'
#
loop_
_entity.id
_entity.type
_entity.pdbx_description
1 polymer ?
#
loop_
_entity_poly.entity_id
_entity_poly.type
_entity_poly.pdbx_seq_one_letter_code
_entity_poly.pdbx_strand_id
1 'polypeptide(L)'
;MQGFGHQWNFPNCAGAIDGKHVTITQPAKSGSIYYNYKKTFSIILFAVVDANYRFIYTDVGAPGSQGDAGVWQTTPLQKNITNETAGLPDGVKVASSPDIVVPPVLVGDDAFPIGRNLMKPFSDKKLTEDKKIFNYRLSRARRVVENAFGILANRFRFLHTVINAKPERATAIVDAACVLHNFVGMDGMSDGDAHLKLGNTSELNMQPSPRGRINAIGAAVRQQLCDFFGNEGAVPWQREAAHIDVSKY
;
A
#
# COMPACT_ATOMS: atom_id res chain seq x y z
N MET A 1 -11.98 11.11 4.25
CA MET A 1 -10.49 11.03 4.31
C MET A 1 -9.87 11.50 5.64
N GLN A 2 -10.62 11.61 6.74
CA GLN A 2 -10.03 11.95 8.05
C GLN A 2 -9.36 10.75 8.74
N GLY A 3 -9.69 9.50 8.36
CA GLY A 3 -9.22 8.28 9.03
C GLY A 3 -7.69 8.19 9.13
N PHE A 4 -6.97 8.31 8.00
CA PHE A 4 -5.51 8.25 8.01
C PHE A 4 -4.86 9.43 8.74
N GLY A 5 -5.43 10.63 8.65
CA GLY A 5 -4.93 11.78 9.40
C GLY A 5 -5.03 11.58 10.91
N HIS A 6 -6.17 11.05 11.37
CA HIS A 6 -6.45 10.87 12.78
C HIS A 6 -5.76 9.64 13.38
N GLN A 7 -5.89 8.46 12.76
CA GLN A 7 -5.42 7.19 13.30
C GLN A 7 -3.94 6.91 12.97
N TRP A 8 -3.51 7.29 11.77
CA TRP A 8 -2.20 6.92 11.22
C TRP A 8 -1.25 8.11 11.09
N ASN A 9 -1.71 9.30 11.47
CA ASN A 9 -1.00 10.57 11.34
C ASN A 9 -0.45 10.77 9.92
N PHE A 10 -1.25 10.47 8.90
CA PHE A 10 -0.95 10.79 7.51
C PHE A 10 -2.16 11.47 6.87
N PRO A 11 -2.28 12.80 6.99
CA PRO A 11 -3.43 13.53 6.47
C PRO A 11 -3.46 13.46 4.94
N ASN A 12 -4.66 13.64 4.41
CA ASN A 12 -4.93 13.61 2.97
C ASN A 12 -4.50 12.30 2.27
N CYS A 13 -4.34 11.21 3.03
CA CYS A 13 -4.16 9.88 2.47
C CYS A 13 -5.53 9.28 2.11
N ALA A 14 -5.68 8.90 0.85
CA ALA A 14 -6.85 8.23 0.31
C ALA A 14 -6.84 6.71 0.55
N GLY A 15 -5.65 6.11 0.74
CA GLY A 15 -5.49 4.68 0.93
C GLY A 15 -4.04 4.23 0.92
N ALA A 16 -3.79 3.08 1.52
CA ALA A 16 -2.52 2.38 1.41
C ALA A 16 -2.61 1.30 0.31
N ILE A 17 -1.59 1.19 -0.53
CA ILE A 17 -1.54 0.25 -1.65
C ILE A 17 -0.42 -0.76 -1.47
N ASP A 18 -0.71 -2.01 -1.84
CA ASP A 18 0.28 -3.08 -1.89
C ASP A 18 -0.23 -4.28 -2.71
N GLY A 19 0.69 -5.17 -3.08
CA GLY A 19 0.41 -6.45 -3.72
C GLY A 19 0.59 -7.63 -2.76
N LYS A 20 -0.28 -8.62 -2.87
CA LYS A 20 -0.17 -9.91 -2.17
C LYS A 20 -0.14 -11.06 -3.15
N HIS A 21 0.91 -11.88 -3.08
CA HIS A 21 0.92 -13.18 -3.75
C HIS A 21 -0.09 -14.13 -3.09
N VAL A 22 -1.00 -14.67 -3.90
CA VAL A 22 -1.90 -15.77 -3.55
C VAL A 22 -1.42 -17.02 -4.28
N THR A 23 -0.98 -18.01 -3.50
CA THR A 23 -0.39 -19.24 -4.04
C THR A 23 -1.46 -20.11 -4.71
N ILE A 24 -1.19 -20.52 -5.95
CA ILE A 24 -2.05 -21.40 -6.74
C ILE A 24 -1.25 -22.62 -7.20
N THR A 25 -1.95 -23.69 -7.59
CA THR A 25 -1.32 -24.78 -8.36
C THR A 25 -0.81 -24.26 -9.69
N GLN A 26 0.28 -24.83 -10.22
CA GLN A 26 0.80 -24.48 -11.54
C GLN A 26 -0.31 -24.60 -12.60
N PRO A 27 -0.65 -23.51 -13.32
CA PRO A 27 -1.61 -23.60 -14.39
C PRO A 27 -1.04 -24.41 -15.57
N ALA A 28 -1.90 -25.19 -16.23
CA ALA A 28 -1.47 -26.02 -17.35
C ALA A 28 -0.84 -25.17 -18.46
N LYS A 29 0.32 -25.62 -18.97
CA LYS A 29 1.07 -24.95 -20.05
C LYS A 29 1.46 -23.49 -19.76
N SER A 30 1.56 -23.09 -18.49
CA SER A 30 1.87 -21.70 -18.13
C SER A 30 3.35 -21.30 -18.25
N GLY A 31 4.25 -22.27 -18.36
CA GLY A 31 5.68 -22.02 -18.14
C GLY A 31 5.90 -21.29 -16.81
N SER A 32 6.69 -20.21 -16.84
CA SER A 32 7.03 -19.38 -15.67
C SER A 32 6.11 -18.16 -15.46
N ILE A 33 5.03 -17.99 -16.24
CA ILE A 33 4.18 -16.79 -16.18
C ILE A 33 3.66 -16.50 -14.76
N TYR A 34 3.29 -17.54 -14.02
CA TYR A 34 2.81 -17.40 -12.62
C TYR A 34 3.89 -17.70 -11.59
N TYR A 35 5.11 -18.04 -12.02
CA TYR A 35 6.19 -18.44 -11.13
C TYR A 35 6.89 -17.21 -10.56
N ASN A 36 6.89 -17.10 -9.23
CA ASN A 36 7.42 -15.95 -8.51
C ASN A 36 8.82 -16.22 -7.94
N TYR A 37 9.44 -15.17 -7.40
CA TYR A 37 10.76 -15.24 -6.77
C TYR A 37 10.81 -16.13 -5.52
N LYS A 38 9.66 -16.39 -4.88
CA LYS A 38 9.49 -17.34 -3.75
C LYS A 38 9.41 -18.80 -4.21
N LYS A 39 9.71 -19.09 -5.48
CA LYS A 39 9.70 -20.44 -6.07
C LYS A 39 8.33 -21.12 -5.99
N THR A 40 7.26 -20.35 -6.05
CA THR A 40 5.87 -20.83 -6.06
C THR A 40 5.11 -20.25 -7.24
N PHE A 41 3.98 -20.86 -7.61
CA PHE A 41 3.05 -20.30 -8.58
C PHE A 41 2.01 -19.46 -7.85
N SER A 42 1.74 -18.25 -8.32
CA SER A 42 0.81 -17.33 -7.66
C SER A 42 0.11 -16.41 -8.65
N ILE A 43 -1.06 -15.93 -8.24
CA ILE A 43 -1.67 -14.72 -8.77
C ILE A 43 -1.48 -13.59 -7.75
N ILE A 44 -1.55 -12.35 -8.20
CA ILE A 44 -1.41 -11.17 -7.34
C ILE A 44 -2.81 -10.64 -7.02
N LEU A 45 -3.06 -10.40 -5.74
CA LEU A 45 -4.10 -9.52 -5.22
C LEU A 45 -3.46 -8.15 -5.03
N PHE A 46 -3.76 -7.20 -5.90
CA PHE A 46 -3.42 -5.79 -5.72
C PHE A 46 -4.60 -5.09 -5.05
N ALA A 47 -4.33 -4.28 -4.02
CA ALA A 47 -5.41 -3.64 -3.28
C ALA A 47 -5.08 -2.20 -2.86
N VAL A 48 -6.15 -1.41 -2.70
CA VAL A 48 -6.13 -0.18 -1.92
C VAL A 48 -6.98 -0.37 -0.67
N VAL A 49 -6.43 -0.04 0.48
CA VAL A 49 -7.05 -0.23 1.79
C VAL A 49 -7.23 1.11 2.51
N ASP A 50 -8.40 1.33 3.09
CA ASP A 50 -8.69 2.52 3.89
C ASP A 50 -8.11 2.44 5.31
N ALA A 51 -8.22 3.52 6.07
CA ALA A 51 -7.68 3.59 7.44
C ALA A 51 -8.27 2.54 8.41
N ASN A 52 -9.42 1.95 8.09
CA ASN A 52 -10.14 0.97 8.91
C ASN A 52 -10.00 -0.44 8.34
N TYR A 53 -8.91 -0.72 7.62
CA TYR A 53 -8.59 -2.03 7.04
C TYR A 53 -9.65 -2.57 6.06
N ARG A 54 -10.42 -1.69 5.41
CA ARG A 54 -11.39 -2.08 4.37
C ARG A 54 -10.75 -2.02 3.01
N PHE A 55 -10.99 -3.03 2.18
CA PHE A 55 -10.57 -3.05 0.79
C PHE A 55 -11.46 -2.12 -0.03
N ILE A 56 -10.98 -0.93 -0.38
CA ILE A 56 -11.74 0.06 -1.16
C ILE A 56 -11.52 -0.08 -2.67
N TYR A 57 -10.50 -0.84 -3.06
CA TYR A 57 -10.24 -1.26 -4.42
C TYR A 57 -9.48 -2.58 -4.40
N THR A 58 -9.82 -3.51 -5.30
CA THR A 58 -9.07 -4.73 -5.54
C THR A 58 -8.92 -4.97 -7.05
N ASP A 59 -7.77 -5.52 -7.43
CA ASP A 59 -7.48 -6.01 -8.77
C ASP A 59 -6.73 -7.33 -8.61
N VAL A 60 -7.37 -8.44 -8.98
CA VAL A 60 -6.88 -9.78 -8.68
C VAL A 60 -6.67 -10.57 -9.97
N GLY A 61 -5.55 -11.30 -10.03
CA GLY A 61 -5.30 -12.25 -11.10
C GLY A 61 -4.06 -11.94 -11.92
N ALA A 62 -3.39 -10.80 -11.67
CA ALA A 62 -2.13 -10.52 -12.33
C ALA A 62 -1.12 -11.66 -12.08
N PRO A 63 -0.38 -12.11 -13.12
CA PRO A 63 0.58 -13.19 -12.98
C PRO A 63 1.64 -12.94 -11.90
N GLY A 64 1.92 -13.94 -11.07
CA GLY A 64 2.88 -13.86 -9.96
C GLY A 64 4.34 -13.62 -10.35
N SER A 65 4.69 -13.65 -11.64
CA SER A 65 6.01 -13.19 -12.11
C SER A 65 6.14 -11.67 -12.14
N GLN A 66 5.03 -10.92 -12.09
CA GLN A 66 5.05 -9.46 -12.11
C GLN A 66 5.34 -8.88 -10.72
N GLY A 67 6.00 -7.72 -10.69
CA GLY A 67 6.17 -6.91 -9.48
C GLY A 67 5.11 -5.81 -9.36
N ASP A 68 5.03 -5.19 -8.19
CA ASP A 68 3.95 -4.24 -7.85
C ASP A 68 3.86 -3.05 -8.79
N ALA A 69 5.01 -2.51 -9.24
CA ALA A 69 5.04 -1.44 -10.22
C ALA A 69 4.41 -1.82 -11.56
N GLY A 70 4.63 -3.06 -12.01
CA GLY A 70 4.07 -3.58 -13.25
C GLY A 70 2.57 -3.80 -13.15
N VAL A 71 2.12 -4.36 -12.03
CA VAL A 71 0.69 -4.52 -11.74
C VAL A 71 0.01 -3.15 -11.68
N TRP A 72 0.54 -2.21 -10.89
CA TRP A 72 0.03 -0.84 -10.78
C TRP A 72 -0.21 -0.18 -12.14
N GLN A 73 0.76 -0.23 -13.05
CA GLN A 73 0.68 0.40 -14.38
C GLN A 73 -0.44 -0.17 -15.27
N THR A 74 -0.91 -1.38 -14.99
CA THR A 74 -1.96 -2.03 -15.79
C THR A 74 -3.35 -1.88 -15.19
N THR A 75 -3.45 -1.50 -13.91
CA THR A 75 -4.73 -1.35 -13.20
C THR A 75 -5.63 -0.27 -13.81
N PRO A 76 -6.96 -0.48 -13.87
CA PRO A 76 -7.93 0.57 -14.16
C PRO A 76 -7.81 1.80 -13.25
N LEU A 77 -7.48 1.58 -11.96
CA LEU A 77 -7.31 2.68 -11.00
C LEU A 77 -6.21 3.65 -11.41
N GLN A 78 -5.04 3.16 -11.84
CA GLN A 78 -3.93 4.00 -12.28
C GLN A 78 -4.34 4.88 -13.48
N LYS A 79 -5.10 4.32 -14.43
CA LYS A 79 -5.63 5.06 -15.59
C LYS A 79 -6.62 6.13 -15.14
N ASN A 80 -7.53 5.80 -14.23
CA ASN A 80 -8.53 6.73 -13.73
C ASN A 80 -7.91 7.87 -12.91
N ILE A 81 -6.85 7.59 -12.14
CA ILE A 81 -6.12 8.64 -11.41
C ILE A 81 -5.39 9.56 -12.38
N THR A 82 -4.76 9.00 -13.41
CA THR A 82 -4.04 9.79 -14.43
C THR A 82 -4.97 10.69 -15.23
N ASN A 83 -6.19 10.21 -15.50
CA ASN A 83 -7.21 10.94 -16.25
C ASN A 83 -8.15 11.77 -15.35
N GLU A 84 -7.88 11.86 -14.05
CA GLU A 84 -8.70 12.59 -13.06
C GLU A 84 -10.17 12.11 -12.98
N THR A 85 -10.44 10.86 -13.38
CA THR A 85 -11.77 10.23 -13.35
C THR A 85 -11.98 9.29 -12.16
N ALA A 86 -10.99 9.16 -11.27
CA ALA A 86 -11.07 8.28 -10.10
C ALA A 86 -12.02 8.76 -8.99
N GLY A 87 -12.61 9.96 -9.11
CA GLY A 87 -13.48 10.52 -8.08
C GLY A 87 -12.76 10.83 -6.76
N LEU A 88 -11.44 11.03 -6.80
CA LEU A 88 -10.69 11.53 -5.67
C LEU A 88 -11.18 12.94 -5.32
N PRO A 89 -11.26 13.31 -4.03
CA PRO A 89 -11.71 14.64 -3.64
C PRO A 89 -10.70 15.70 -4.08
N ASP A 90 -11.10 16.95 -3.93
CA ASP A 90 -10.18 18.06 -4.11
C ASP A 90 -9.02 18.01 -3.12
N GLY A 91 -7.88 18.53 -3.56
CA GLY A 91 -6.71 18.66 -2.71
C GLY A 91 -6.95 19.63 -1.55
N VAL A 92 -6.18 19.46 -0.48
CA VAL A 92 -6.30 20.26 0.73
C VAL A 92 -5.16 21.27 0.75
N LYS A 93 -5.48 22.52 1.11
CA LYS A 93 -4.48 23.56 1.33
C LYS A 93 -3.66 23.27 2.57
N VAL A 94 -2.35 23.45 2.48
CA VAL A 94 -1.48 23.43 3.67
C VAL A 94 -1.62 24.77 4.38
N ALA A 95 -1.89 24.79 5.68
CA ALA A 95 -2.13 26.04 6.39
C ALA A 95 -0.89 26.95 6.39
N SER A 96 0.32 26.37 6.41
CA SER A 96 1.59 27.11 6.35
C SER A 96 1.94 27.60 4.96
N SER A 97 1.21 27.16 3.94
CA SER A 97 1.49 27.47 2.53
C SER A 97 0.17 27.49 1.77
N PRO A 98 -0.66 28.53 1.94
CA PRO A 98 -2.02 28.60 1.39
C PRO A 98 -2.10 28.59 -0.14
N ASP A 99 -0.99 28.84 -0.82
CA ASP A 99 -0.81 28.72 -2.28
C ASP A 99 -0.52 27.27 -2.73
N ILE A 100 -0.28 26.37 -1.77
CA ILE A 100 0.04 24.97 -2.00
C ILE A 100 -1.18 24.10 -1.69
N VAL A 101 -1.65 23.40 -2.72
CA VAL A 101 -2.72 22.40 -2.62
C VAL A 101 -2.11 21.02 -2.73
N VAL A 102 -2.15 20.24 -1.65
CA VAL A 102 -1.70 18.85 -1.66
C VAL A 102 -2.85 18.00 -2.18
N PRO A 103 -2.67 17.23 -3.27
CA PRO A 103 -3.71 16.33 -3.74
C PRO A 103 -3.90 15.15 -2.77
N PRO A 104 -5.07 14.49 -2.75
CA PRO A 104 -5.21 13.23 -2.03
C PRO A 104 -4.21 12.21 -2.56
N VAL A 105 -3.47 11.56 -1.67
CA VAL A 105 -2.40 10.62 -2.05
C VAL A 105 -2.70 9.20 -1.62
N LEU A 106 -2.28 8.25 -2.44
CA LEU A 106 -2.06 6.86 -2.06
C LEU A 106 -0.64 6.71 -1.52
N VAL A 107 -0.45 5.84 -0.54
CA VAL A 107 0.88 5.50 0.00
C VAL A 107 1.26 4.09 -0.40
N GLY A 108 2.44 3.92 -0.99
CA GLY A 108 3.01 2.64 -1.38
C GLY A 108 4.45 2.49 -0.92
N ASP A 109 5.02 1.30 -1.12
CA ASP A 109 6.42 1.01 -0.81
C ASP A 109 7.40 1.58 -1.88
N ASP A 110 8.68 1.21 -1.80
CA ASP A 110 9.69 1.64 -2.74
C ASP A 110 9.64 0.93 -4.12
N ALA A 111 8.85 -0.14 -4.27
CA ALA A 111 8.65 -0.79 -5.56
C ALA A 111 7.80 0.10 -6.48
N PHE A 112 6.84 0.85 -5.94
CA PHE A 112 5.96 1.72 -6.72
C PHE A 112 6.69 2.94 -7.34
N PRO A 113 6.17 3.48 -8.46
CA PRO A 113 6.64 4.75 -9.00
C PRO A 113 6.12 5.94 -8.16
N ILE A 114 6.88 7.04 -8.13
CA ILE A 114 6.38 8.30 -7.58
C ILE A 114 5.44 8.99 -8.58
N GLY A 115 4.30 9.50 -8.12
CA GLY A 115 3.33 10.22 -8.93
C GLY A 115 2.61 11.31 -8.15
N ARG A 116 1.80 12.12 -8.84
CA ARG A 116 1.03 13.22 -8.21
C ARG A 116 0.18 12.73 -7.03
N ASN A 117 -0.48 11.58 -7.20
CA ASN A 117 -1.37 10.97 -6.21
C ASN A 117 -0.79 9.66 -5.63
N LEU A 118 0.51 9.37 -5.80
CA LEU A 118 1.15 8.15 -5.28
C LEU A 118 2.51 8.46 -4.67
N MET A 119 2.57 8.35 -3.34
CA MET A 119 3.75 8.63 -2.54
C MET A 119 4.50 7.35 -2.22
N LYS A 120 5.83 7.47 -2.26
CA LYS A 120 6.80 6.44 -1.90
C LYS A 120 7.90 7.04 -1.03
N PRO A 121 8.62 6.25 -0.20
CA PRO A 121 9.68 6.76 0.65
C PRO A 121 10.80 7.45 -0.14
N PHE A 122 11.53 8.35 0.52
CA PHE A 122 12.81 8.85 0.03
C PHE A 122 13.85 7.72 0.09
N SER A 123 14.57 7.54 -1.02
CA SER A 123 15.55 6.45 -1.22
C SER A 123 17.00 6.95 -1.17
N ASP A 124 17.25 8.15 -0.63
CA ASP A 124 18.60 8.73 -0.56
C ASP A 124 19.48 7.96 0.44
N LYS A 125 20.77 7.79 0.12
CA LYS A 125 21.74 7.12 1.01
C LYS A 125 21.92 7.83 2.37
N LYS A 126 21.72 9.14 2.40
CA LYS A 126 21.81 9.99 3.59
C LYS A 126 20.56 10.85 3.65
N LEU A 127 19.60 10.43 4.46
CA LEU A 127 18.35 11.17 4.67
C LEU A 127 18.55 12.25 5.73
N THR A 128 18.01 13.44 5.45
CA THR A 128 17.81 14.48 6.47
C THR A 128 16.77 14.01 7.47
N GLU A 129 16.71 14.66 8.63
CA GLU A 129 15.79 14.27 9.69
C GLU A 129 14.32 14.34 9.25
N ASP A 130 13.94 15.42 8.55
CA ASP A 130 12.59 15.57 8.02
C ASP A 130 12.21 14.45 7.04
N LYS A 131 13.17 14.02 6.20
CA LYS A 131 12.94 12.90 5.27
C LYS A 131 12.79 11.56 6.01
N LYS A 132 13.49 11.36 7.13
CA LYS A 132 13.29 10.18 7.98
C LYS A 132 11.92 10.20 8.65
N ILE A 133 11.49 11.36 9.17
CA ILE A 133 10.14 11.56 9.73
C ILE A 133 9.08 11.25 8.68
N PHE A 134 9.23 11.78 7.46
CA PHE A 134 8.34 11.46 6.35
C PHE A 134 8.29 9.96 6.05
N ASN A 135 9.46 9.32 5.89
CA ASN A 135 9.53 7.89 5.62
C ASN A 135 8.84 7.08 6.72
N TYR A 136 9.07 7.43 7.99
CA TYR A 136 8.44 6.76 9.11
C TYR A 136 6.92 6.90 9.11
N ARG A 137 6.40 8.11 8.89
CA ARG A 137 4.94 8.35 8.80
C ARG A 137 4.32 7.63 7.62
N LEU A 138 4.99 7.63 6.47
CA LEU A 138 4.57 6.87 5.29
C LEU A 138 4.53 5.37 5.59
N SER A 139 5.58 4.81 6.20
CA SER A 139 5.61 3.40 6.60
C SER A 139 4.47 3.07 7.57
N ARG A 140 4.18 3.93 8.55
CA ARG A 140 3.05 3.75 9.47
C ARG A 140 1.70 3.69 8.75
N ALA A 141 1.46 4.56 7.77
CA ALA A 141 0.24 4.52 6.98
C ALA A 141 0.19 3.30 6.05
N ARG A 142 1.32 2.92 5.44
CA ARG A 142 1.43 1.75 4.57
C ARG A 142 1.14 0.44 5.28
N ARG A 143 1.53 0.29 6.55
CA ARG A 143 1.25 -0.91 7.36
C ARG A 143 -0.24 -1.28 7.43
N VAL A 144 -1.14 -0.34 7.13
CA VAL A 144 -2.57 -0.61 7.08
C VAL A 144 -2.94 -1.67 6.04
N VAL A 145 -2.38 -1.62 4.83
CA VAL A 145 -2.70 -2.62 3.78
C VAL A 145 -2.08 -3.98 4.10
N GLU A 146 -0.87 -4.03 4.64
CA GLU A 146 -0.24 -5.27 5.09
C GLU A 146 -1.05 -5.97 6.19
N ASN A 147 -1.47 -5.19 7.19
CA ASN A 147 -2.31 -5.69 8.27
C ASN A 147 -3.66 -6.18 7.72
N ALA A 148 -4.28 -5.45 6.79
CA ALA A 148 -5.52 -5.89 6.15
C ALA A 148 -5.34 -7.21 5.40
N PHE A 149 -4.22 -7.42 4.71
CA PHE A 149 -3.88 -8.70 4.12
C PHE A 149 -3.69 -9.82 5.15
N GLY A 150 -3.03 -9.53 6.28
CA GLY A 150 -2.90 -10.48 7.40
C GLY A 150 -4.26 -10.86 8.01
N ILE A 151 -5.12 -9.87 8.23
CA ILE A 151 -6.50 -10.07 8.73
C ILE A 151 -7.30 -10.90 7.73
N LEU A 152 -7.26 -10.56 6.44
CA LEU A 152 -7.94 -11.29 5.37
C LEU A 152 -7.49 -12.75 5.35
N ALA A 153 -6.19 -13.02 5.39
CA ALA A 153 -5.65 -14.38 5.37
C ALA A 153 -6.00 -15.18 6.64
N ASN A 154 -6.06 -14.52 7.80
CA ASN A 154 -6.48 -15.17 9.03
C ASN A 154 -7.98 -15.47 9.07
N ARG A 155 -8.80 -14.58 8.50
CA ARG A 155 -10.25 -14.78 8.35
C ARG A 155 -10.56 -15.87 7.33
N PHE A 156 -9.84 -15.88 6.21
CA PHE A 156 -10.01 -16.82 5.11
C PHE A 156 -8.77 -17.71 4.99
N ARG A 157 -8.71 -18.74 5.83
CA ARG A 157 -7.52 -19.61 6.00
C ARG A 157 -7.02 -20.27 4.72
N PHE A 158 -7.85 -20.37 3.66
CA PHE A 158 -7.40 -20.88 2.37
C PHE A 158 -6.27 -20.04 1.76
N LEU A 159 -6.15 -18.74 2.10
CA LEU A 159 -5.07 -17.86 1.66
C LEU A 159 -3.69 -18.23 2.24
N HIS A 160 -3.64 -19.09 3.25
CA HIS A 160 -2.39 -19.69 3.77
C HIS A 160 -2.02 -20.99 3.06
N THR A 161 -2.83 -21.44 2.10
CA THR A 161 -2.67 -22.72 1.41
C THR A 161 -2.53 -22.54 -0.10
N VAL A 162 -2.22 -23.62 -0.81
CA VAL A 162 -2.20 -23.63 -2.28
C VAL A 162 -3.64 -23.78 -2.78
N ILE A 163 -4.15 -22.77 -3.48
CA ILE A 163 -5.47 -22.85 -4.11
C ILE A 163 -5.36 -23.77 -5.34
N ASN A 164 -6.01 -24.93 -5.27
CA ASN A 164 -6.12 -25.86 -6.39
C ASN A 164 -7.27 -25.47 -7.33
N ALA A 165 -7.06 -24.41 -8.09
CA ALA A 165 -8.00 -23.93 -9.09
C ALA A 165 -7.27 -23.26 -10.26
N LYS A 166 -7.95 -23.16 -11.41
CA LYS A 166 -7.47 -22.32 -12.51
C LYS A 166 -7.39 -20.85 -12.07
N PRO A 167 -6.46 -20.04 -12.64
CA PRO A 167 -6.28 -18.64 -12.25
C PRO A 167 -7.58 -17.84 -12.18
N GLU A 168 -8.48 -18.01 -13.16
CA GLU A 168 -9.74 -17.26 -13.22
C GLU A 168 -10.67 -17.58 -12.06
N ARG A 169 -10.71 -18.85 -11.64
CA ARG A 169 -11.49 -19.29 -10.48
C ARG A 169 -10.84 -18.87 -9.17
N ALA A 170 -9.51 -18.94 -9.08
CA ALA A 170 -8.77 -18.45 -7.93
C ALA A 170 -8.99 -16.93 -7.74
N THR A 171 -8.97 -16.15 -8.82
CA THR A 171 -9.32 -14.72 -8.83
C THR A 171 -10.70 -14.49 -8.21
N ALA A 172 -11.74 -15.16 -8.71
CA ALA A 172 -13.10 -14.99 -8.20
C ALA A 172 -13.24 -15.35 -6.71
N ILE A 173 -12.53 -16.39 -6.25
CA ILE A 173 -12.51 -16.79 -4.83
C ILE A 173 -11.88 -15.70 -3.95
N VAL A 174 -10.77 -15.12 -4.40
CA VAL A 174 -10.03 -14.09 -3.66
C VAL A 174 -10.80 -12.76 -3.64
N ASP A 175 -11.40 -12.36 -4.76
CA ASP A 175 -12.28 -11.19 -4.82
C ASP A 175 -13.48 -11.33 -3.87
N ALA A 176 -14.14 -12.49 -3.89
CA ALA A 176 -15.23 -12.78 -2.97
C ALA A 176 -14.79 -12.68 -1.51
N ALA A 177 -13.58 -13.14 -1.16
CA ALA A 177 -13.04 -12.99 0.18
C ALA A 177 -12.82 -11.52 0.58
N CYS A 178 -12.33 -10.67 -0.32
CA CYS A 178 -12.16 -9.23 -0.05
C CYS A 178 -13.52 -8.54 0.18
N VAL A 179 -14.52 -8.87 -0.62
CA VAL A 179 -15.89 -8.35 -0.45
C VAL A 179 -16.51 -8.83 0.87
N LEU A 180 -16.41 -10.12 1.17
CA LEU A 180 -16.93 -10.69 2.42
C LEU A 180 -16.22 -10.15 3.66
N HIS A 181 -14.92 -9.89 3.58
CA HIS A 181 -14.17 -9.20 4.66
C HIS A 181 -14.80 -7.86 4.99
N ASN A 182 -15.06 -7.04 3.97
CA ASN A 182 -15.70 -5.73 4.15
C ASN A 182 -17.13 -5.86 4.68
N PHE A 183 -17.91 -6.84 4.19
CA PHE A 183 -19.30 -7.05 4.59
C PHE A 183 -19.45 -7.43 6.07
N VAL A 184 -18.60 -8.33 6.56
CA VAL A 184 -18.61 -8.77 7.97
C VAL A 184 -18.11 -7.66 8.90
N GLY A 185 -17.43 -6.65 8.36
CA GLY A 185 -16.94 -5.51 9.14
C GLY A 185 -15.79 -5.88 10.09
N MET A 186 -15.41 -4.88 10.89
CA MET A 186 -14.40 -4.99 11.94
C MET A 186 -15.00 -5.04 13.34
N ASP A 187 -16.34 -5.05 13.45
CA ASP A 187 -17.08 -5.06 14.71
C ASP A 187 -16.83 -6.37 15.45
N GLY A 188 -15.78 -6.40 16.28
CA GLY A 188 -15.28 -7.59 16.97
C GLY A 188 -13.75 -7.65 17.12
N MET A 189 -12.99 -6.81 16.41
CA MET A 189 -11.56 -6.65 16.62
C MET A 189 -11.29 -5.46 17.53
N SER A 190 -10.99 -5.71 18.81
CA SER A 190 -10.50 -4.65 19.71
C SER A 190 -9.15 -4.10 19.20
N ASP A 191 -8.88 -2.80 19.43
CA ASP A 191 -7.62 -2.15 19.02
C ASP A 191 -6.36 -2.89 19.50
N GLY A 192 -6.44 -3.59 20.63
CA GLY A 192 -5.37 -4.43 21.15
C GLY A 192 -5.14 -5.71 20.33
N ASP A 193 -6.19 -6.30 19.77
CA ASP A 193 -6.12 -7.55 19.02
C ASP A 193 -5.53 -7.37 17.61
N ALA A 194 -5.72 -6.19 17.00
CA ALA A 194 -5.10 -5.84 15.72
C ALA A 194 -3.58 -5.66 15.84
N HIS A 195 -3.09 -5.22 17.01
CA HIS A 195 -1.66 -5.04 17.27
C HIS A 195 -0.97 -6.31 17.79
N LEU A 196 -1.71 -7.17 18.54
CA LEU A 196 -1.15 -8.35 19.24
C LEU A 196 -1.25 -9.67 18.45
N LYS A 197 -2.05 -9.76 17.37
CA LYS A 197 -2.16 -10.99 16.55
C LYS A 197 -1.26 -11.03 15.32
N LEU A 198 -0.45 -9.99 15.10
CA LEU A 198 0.55 -9.94 14.03
C LEU A 198 1.84 -10.66 14.47
N GLY A 199 1.74 -11.98 14.66
CA GLY A 199 2.93 -12.83 14.77
C GLY A 199 3.70 -12.83 13.45
N ASN A 200 4.97 -12.46 13.51
CA ASN A 200 6.01 -12.60 12.48
C ASN A 200 5.53 -12.98 11.07
N THR A 201 4.94 -12.05 10.33
CA THR A 201 5.00 -12.10 8.86
C THR A 201 6.32 -11.48 8.42
N SER A 202 7.39 -12.21 8.70
CA SER A 202 8.66 -12.01 8.01
C SER A 202 8.44 -12.27 6.51
N GLU A 203 9.12 -11.49 5.68
CA GLU A 203 9.19 -11.56 4.21
C GLU A 203 8.25 -10.64 3.41
N LEU A 204 8.30 -9.36 3.74
CA LEU A 204 8.25 -8.28 2.77
C LEU A 204 9.70 -7.88 2.47
N ASN A 205 10.17 -8.12 1.24
CA ASN A 205 11.51 -7.70 0.83
C ASN A 205 11.49 -7.25 -0.62
N MET A 206 11.93 -6.00 -0.80
CA MET A 206 11.91 -5.19 -2.02
C MET A 206 12.72 -5.79 -3.16
N GLN A 207 12.18 -5.70 -4.38
CA GLN A 207 13.01 -5.71 -5.58
C GLN A 207 13.57 -4.31 -5.85
N PRO A 208 14.85 -4.19 -6.28
CA PRO A 208 15.40 -2.91 -6.70
C PRO A 208 14.69 -2.43 -7.97
N SER A 209 13.99 -1.30 -7.88
CA SER A 209 13.30 -0.69 -9.01
C SER A 209 14.29 0.06 -9.91
N PRO A 210 14.13 0.01 -11.25
CA PRO A 210 14.93 0.82 -12.17
C PRO A 210 14.69 2.30 -11.89
N ARG A 211 15.76 3.12 -11.88
CA ARG A 211 15.67 4.58 -11.69
C ARG A 211 14.94 5.22 -12.87
N GLY A 212 13.61 5.31 -12.78
CA GLY A 212 12.79 6.06 -13.73
C GLY A 212 13.04 7.56 -13.62
N ARG A 213 12.76 8.32 -14.69
CA ARG A 213 12.70 9.79 -14.65
C ARG A 213 11.83 10.22 -13.47
N ILE A 214 12.37 11.06 -12.59
CA ILE A 214 11.63 11.58 -11.45
C ILE A 214 10.44 12.38 -11.98
N ASN A 215 9.23 11.95 -11.65
CA ASN A 215 8.03 12.75 -11.87
C ASN A 215 8.14 14.00 -10.99
N ALA A 216 8.46 15.15 -11.60
CA ALA A 216 8.72 16.40 -10.89
C ALA A 216 7.52 16.84 -10.02
N ILE A 217 6.30 16.58 -10.49
CA ILE A 217 5.07 16.88 -9.74
C ILE A 217 4.97 15.99 -8.50
N GLY A 218 5.14 14.68 -8.67
CA GLY A 218 5.11 13.74 -7.54
C GLY A 218 6.20 14.04 -6.50
N ALA A 219 7.41 14.40 -6.96
CA ALA A 219 8.50 14.80 -6.07
C ALA A 219 8.19 16.09 -5.30
N ALA A 220 7.55 17.07 -5.95
CA ALA A 220 7.12 18.31 -5.30
C ALA A 220 6.05 18.04 -4.23
N VAL A 221 5.03 17.23 -4.53
CA VAL A 221 3.99 16.83 -3.55
C VAL A 221 4.63 16.12 -2.35
N ARG A 222 5.57 15.20 -2.60
CA ARG A 222 6.29 14.51 -1.53
C ARG A 222 7.09 15.47 -0.66
N GLN A 223 7.78 16.44 -1.27
CA GLN A 223 8.53 17.44 -0.53
C GLN A 223 7.60 18.32 0.33
N GLN A 224 6.44 18.74 -0.19
CA GLN A 224 5.45 19.50 0.57
C GLN A 224 4.92 18.73 1.78
N LEU A 225 4.63 17.43 1.62
CA LEU A 225 4.24 16.58 2.76
C LEU A 225 5.38 16.41 3.77
N CYS A 226 6.62 16.29 3.31
CA CYS A 226 7.81 16.24 4.16
C CYS A 226 7.94 17.51 5.00
N ASP A 227 7.82 18.68 4.37
CA ASP A 227 7.92 19.99 5.03
C ASP A 227 6.76 20.19 6.02
N PHE A 228 5.55 19.78 5.65
CA PHE A 228 4.39 19.79 6.55
C PHE A 228 4.64 18.95 7.80
N PHE A 229 5.17 17.73 7.66
CA PHE A 229 5.48 16.87 8.82
C PHE A 229 6.60 17.40 9.71
N GLY A 230 7.55 18.14 9.16
CA GLY A 230 8.57 18.83 9.94
C GLY A 230 8.04 20.01 10.76
N ASN A 231 6.89 20.58 10.37
CA ASN A 231 6.33 21.82 10.91
C ASN A 231 4.91 21.62 11.48
N GLU A 232 3.87 22.15 10.82
CA GLU A 232 2.49 22.16 11.32
C GLU A 232 1.91 20.78 11.61
N GLY A 233 2.33 19.79 10.83
CA GLY A 233 1.92 18.41 10.98
C GLY A 233 2.68 17.67 12.06
N ALA A 234 3.66 18.29 12.72
CA ALA A 234 4.54 17.62 13.67
C ALA A 234 3.76 17.00 14.83
N VAL A 235 4.18 15.79 15.21
CA VAL A 235 3.62 15.06 16.35
C VAL A 235 4.73 14.75 17.37
N PRO A 236 4.43 14.71 18.69
CA PRO A 236 5.46 14.71 19.73
C PRO A 236 6.48 13.57 19.63
N TRP A 237 6.06 12.39 19.16
CA TRP A 237 6.88 11.18 19.11
C TRP A 237 7.72 11.03 17.82
N GLN A 238 7.55 11.90 16.82
CA GLN A 238 8.06 11.60 15.47
C GLN A 238 9.58 11.60 15.34
N ARG A 239 10.28 12.41 16.14
CA ARG A 239 11.75 12.50 16.09
C ARG A 239 12.42 11.26 16.67
N GLU A 240 11.90 10.76 17.78
CA GLU A 240 12.39 9.50 18.38
C GLU A 240 12.09 8.32 17.45
N ALA A 241 10.88 8.29 16.89
CA ALA A 241 10.44 7.20 16.05
C ALA A 241 11.12 7.14 14.67
N ALA A 242 11.55 8.29 14.12
CA ALA A 242 12.26 8.39 12.84
C ALA A 242 13.64 7.69 12.83
N HIS A 243 14.19 7.38 14.02
CA HIS A 243 15.42 6.61 14.18
C HIS A 243 15.19 5.10 14.30
N ILE A 244 13.94 4.67 14.36
CA ILE A 244 13.58 3.25 14.31
C ILE A 244 13.67 2.81 12.84
N ASP A 245 14.52 1.83 12.55
CA ASP A 245 14.63 1.24 11.21
C ASP A 245 13.31 0.54 10.86
N VAL A 246 12.47 1.23 10.09
CA VAL A 246 11.20 0.73 9.56
C VAL A 246 11.33 0.17 8.14
N SER A 247 12.53 0.14 7.56
CA SER A 247 12.77 -0.46 6.22
C SER A 247 12.61 -1.99 6.21
N LYS A 248 12.42 -2.59 7.39
CA LYS A 248 12.28 -4.03 7.61
C LYS A 248 10.86 -4.49 7.93
N TYR A 249 9.88 -3.59 7.90
CA TYR A 249 8.46 -3.93 8.04
C TYR A 249 7.78 -3.73 6.70
#